data_AF-A0A812J297-F1
#
_entry.id   AF-A0A812J297-F1
#
_cell.length_a   1.000
_cell.length_b   1.000
_cell.length_c   1.000
_cell.angle_alpha   90.00
_cell.angle_beta   90.00
_cell.angle_gamma   90.00
#
_symmetry.space_group_name_H-M   'P 1'
#
loop_
_entity.id
_entity.type
_entity.pdbx_description
1 polymer ?
#
loop_
_entity_poly.entity_id
_entity_poly.type
_entity_poly.pdbx_seq_one_letter_code
_entity_poly.pdbx_strand_id
1 'polypeptide(L)'
;MTIHGLTAQPQLNGMTADIVGFQQDTGNYAAVLRKGSAMIYISPRNCILDGGTCIRLRDLSNEDLNGKMARILEADLDAGRYRVQCCDGTEISVKYEHVLC
;
A
#
# COMPACT_ATOMS: atom_id res chain seq x y z
N MET A 1 8.66 0.59 2.13
CA MET A 1 7.94 -0.05 1.02
C MET A 1 8.95 -0.66 0.07
N THR A 2 8.62 -1.83 -0.46
CA THR A 2 9.38 -2.50 -1.53
C THR A 2 8.49 -2.65 -2.76
N ILE A 3 9.06 -2.41 -3.93
CA ILE A 3 8.34 -2.46 -5.20
C ILE A 3 8.38 -3.89 -5.74
N HIS A 4 7.25 -4.39 -6.24
CA HIS A 4 7.19 -5.74 -6.80
C HIS A 4 6.18 -5.88 -7.94
N GLY A 5 6.36 -6.91 -8.76
CA GLY A 5 5.41 -7.28 -9.82
C GLY A 5 5.28 -6.27 -10.97
N LEU A 6 6.15 -5.25 -11.08
CA LEU A 6 6.12 -4.32 -12.21
C LEU A 6 6.55 -5.04 -13.49
N THR A 7 5.60 -5.25 -14.40
CA THR A 7 5.88 -5.82 -15.73
C THR A 7 6.45 -4.77 -16.68
N ALA A 8 6.04 -3.51 -16.55
CA ALA A 8 6.49 -2.41 -17.40
C ALA A 8 7.94 -2.00 -17.09
N GLN A 9 8.37 -2.10 -15.83
CA GLN A 9 9.72 -1.72 -15.38
C GLN A 9 10.24 -2.75 -14.37
N PRO A 10 10.59 -3.97 -14.83
CA PRO A 10 11.03 -5.03 -13.94
C PRO A 10 12.32 -4.69 -13.18
N GLN A 11 13.14 -3.78 -13.72
CA GLN A 11 14.35 -3.27 -13.07
C GLN A 11 14.09 -2.52 -11.74
N LEU A 12 12.87 -2.04 -11.51
CA LEU A 12 12.50 -1.39 -10.25
C LEU A 12 12.01 -2.38 -9.18
N ASN A 13 11.72 -3.63 -9.55
CA ASN A 13 11.31 -4.65 -8.59
C ASN A 13 12.45 -4.94 -7.61
N GLY A 14 12.13 -4.97 -6.32
CA GLY A 14 13.11 -5.08 -5.23
C GLY A 14 13.72 -3.75 -4.79
N MET A 15 13.44 -2.63 -5.48
CA MET A 15 13.84 -1.32 -4.99
C MET A 15 12.92 -0.84 -3.88
N THR A 16 13.49 -0.03 -2.99
CA THR A 16 12.75 0.67 -1.93
C THR A 16 12.40 2.08 -2.35
N ALA A 17 11.19 2.48 -2.01
CA ALA A 17 10.69 3.83 -2.23
C ALA A 17 9.97 4.33 -0.97
N ASP A 18 9.75 5.64 -0.93
CA ASP A 18 8.93 6.30 0.08
C ASP A 18 7.69 6.91 -0.61
N ILE A 19 6.48 6.63 -0.11
CA ILE A 19 5.24 7.20 -0.67
C ILE A 19 5.25 8.68 -0.29
N VAL A 20 5.13 9.54 -1.30
CA VAL A 20 5.00 10.99 -1.12
C VAL A 20 3.59 11.48 -1.43
N GLY A 21 2.76 10.65 -2.04
CA GLY A 21 1.36 10.98 -2.30
C GLY A 21 0.57 9.83 -2.92
N PHE A 22 -0.73 10.07 -3.11
CA PHE A 22 -1.64 9.16 -3.79
C PHE A 22 -2.37 9.91 -4.90
N GLN A 23 -2.36 9.34 -6.10
CA GLN A 23 -2.93 9.92 -7.30
C GLN A 23 -4.37 9.43 -7.43
N GLN A 24 -5.34 10.30 -7.13
CA GLN A 24 -6.76 9.93 -7.08
C GLN A 24 -7.34 9.57 -8.46
N ASP A 25 -6.83 10.15 -9.55
CA ASP A 25 -7.33 9.88 -10.91
C ASP A 25 -7.01 8.45 -11.39
N THR A 26 -5.81 7.96 -11.08
CA THR A 26 -5.36 6.64 -11.52
C THR A 26 -5.37 5.58 -10.41
N GLY A 27 -5.56 6.01 -9.16
CA GLY A 27 -5.46 5.14 -7.99
C GLY A 27 -4.03 4.66 -7.69
N ASN A 28 -3.01 5.31 -8.26
CA ASN A 28 -1.61 4.94 -8.10
C ASN A 28 -0.94 5.71 -6.95
N TYR A 29 -0.02 5.07 -6.23
CA TYR A 29 0.85 5.76 -5.30
C TYR A 29 1.94 6.51 -6.03
N ALA A 30 2.12 7.78 -5.66
CA ALA A 30 3.30 8.54 -6.00
C ALA A 30 4.39 8.21 -4.98
N ALA A 31 5.43 7.53 -5.43
CA ALA A 31 6.53 7.09 -4.60
C ALA A 31 7.86 7.63 -5.12
N VAL A 32 8.76 8.04 -4.24
CA VAL A 32 10.12 8.46 -4.60
C VAL A 32 11.07 7.31 -4.29
N LEU A 33 11.78 6.84 -5.31
CA LEU A 33 12.82 5.82 -5.16
C LEU A 33 13.94 6.36 -4.26
N ARG A 34 14.27 5.61 -3.20
CA ARG A 34 15.42 5.95 -2.35
C ARG A 34 16.73 5.93 -3.14
N LYS A 35 16.81 5.00 -4.10
CA LYS A 35 17.96 4.86 -4.98
C LYS A 35 17.75 5.73 -6.22
N GLY A 36 18.31 6.94 -6.20
CA GLY A 36 18.35 7.84 -7.36
C GLY A 36 17.29 8.94 -7.39
N SER A 37 16.52 9.13 -6.31
CA SER A 37 15.58 10.26 -6.13
C SER A 37 14.60 10.46 -7.29
N ALA A 38 14.24 9.38 -7.98
CA ALA A 38 13.28 9.42 -9.08
C ALA A 38 11.87 9.19 -8.53
N MET A 39 10.95 10.07 -8.89
CA MET A 39 9.54 9.93 -8.57
C MET A 39 8.87 9.00 -9.58
N ILE A 40 8.15 8.00 -9.09
CA ILE A 40 7.47 6.99 -9.90
C ILE A 40 6.04 6.82 -9.39
N TYR A 41 5.14 6.49 -10.32
CA TYR A 41 3.76 6.17 -10.00
C TYR A 41 3.60 4.66 -10.04
N ILE A 42 3.25 4.08 -8.91
CA ILE A 42 3.18 2.63 -8.75
C ILE A 42 1.77 2.28 -8.30
N SER A 43 1.17 1.29 -8.95
CA SER A 43 -0.11 0.79 -8.49
C SER A 43 0.01 0.21 -7.09
N PRO A 44 -1.01 0.38 -6.23
CA PRO A 44 -1.04 -0.20 -4.89
C PRO A 44 -0.79 -1.72 -4.89
N ARG A 45 -1.12 -2.41 -5.98
CA ARG A 45 -0.84 -3.84 -6.21
C ARG A 45 0.62 -4.19 -6.43
N ASN A 46 1.41 -3.22 -6.85
CA ASN A 46 2.82 -3.36 -7.18
C ASN A 46 3.73 -2.78 -6.09
N CYS A 47 3.13 -2.38 -4.97
CA CYS A 47 3.79 -1.80 -3.83
C CYS A 47 3.50 -2.68 -2.63
N ILE A 48 4.55 -3.14 -1.96
CA ILE A 48 4.46 -3.90 -0.72
C ILE A 48 4.87 -2.97 0.42
N LEU A 49 3.91 -2.62 1.27
CA LEU A 49 4.16 -1.91 2.51
C LEU A 49 4.74 -2.87 3.55
N ASP A 50 5.72 -2.39 4.29
CA ASP A 50 6.39 -3.18 5.32
C ASP A 50 5.43 -3.47 6.49
N GLY A 51 5.55 -4.67 7.06
CA GLY A 51 4.87 -5.05 8.28
C GLY A 51 5.15 -4.04 9.39
N GLY A 52 4.09 -3.59 10.02
CA GLY A 52 4.11 -2.59 11.08
C GLY A 52 3.80 -1.16 10.62
N THR A 53 3.62 -0.91 9.33
CA THR A 53 3.22 0.41 8.80
C THR A 53 1.80 0.77 9.26
N CYS A 54 1.64 1.97 9.80
CA CYS A 54 0.32 2.51 10.12
C CYS A 54 -0.33 3.05 8.85
N ILE A 55 -1.55 2.63 8.58
CA ILE A 55 -2.34 3.04 7.44
C ILE A 55 -3.73 3.48 7.89
N ARG A 56 -4.38 4.25 7.03
CA ARG A 56 -5.77 4.66 7.17
C ARG A 56 -6.62 3.93 6.14
N LEU A 57 -7.70 3.36 6.62
CA LEU A 57 -8.66 2.62 5.79
C LEU A 57 -9.63 3.59 5.13
N ARG A 58 -9.99 3.33 3.87
CA ARG A 58 -10.98 4.11 3.13
C ARG A 58 -11.64 3.30 2.03
N ASP A 59 -12.81 3.75 1.59
CA ASP A 59 -13.56 3.12 0.48
C ASP A 59 -13.85 1.62 0.71
N LEU A 60 -13.83 1.15 1.96
CA LEU A 60 -14.26 -0.19 2.32
C LEU A 60 -15.78 -0.27 2.28
N SER A 61 -16.30 -1.45 1.95
CA SER A 61 -17.73 -1.76 2.04
C SER A 61 -18.28 -1.62 3.46
N ASN A 62 -17.42 -1.70 4.46
CA ASN A 62 -17.78 -1.52 5.87
C ASN A 62 -17.43 -0.09 6.28
N GLU A 63 -18.43 0.78 6.32
CA GLU A 63 -18.25 2.21 6.58
C GLU A 63 -17.69 2.51 7.97
N ASP A 64 -17.96 1.65 8.96
CA ASP A 64 -17.42 1.76 10.33
C ASP A 64 -15.89 1.68 10.40
N LEU A 65 -15.26 1.07 9.39
CA LEU A 65 -13.81 0.95 9.29
C LEU A 65 -13.20 2.11 8.50
N ASN A 66 -14.00 2.80 7.69
CA ASN A 66 -13.52 3.92 6.88
C ASN A 66 -13.11 5.09 7.79
N GLY A 67 -11.88 5.55 7.60
CA GLY A 67 -11.26 6.59 8.41
C GLY A 67 -10.52 6.07 9.65
N LYS A 68 -10.63 4.78 10.00
CA LYS A 68 -9.86 4.19 11.11
C LYS A 68 -8.40 3.97 10.72
N MET A 69 -7.53 4.06 11.73
CA MET A 69 -6.13 3.67 11.61
C MET A 69 -5.99 2.17 11.89
N ALA A 70 -5.21 1.51 11.05
CA ALA A 70 -4.84 0.12 11.20
C ALA A 70 -3.35 -0.06 10.91
N ARG A 71 -2.78 -1.12 11.46
CA ARG A 71 -1.37 -1.47 11.28
C ARG A 71 -1.27 -2.68 10.36
N ILE A 72 -0.44 -2.59 9.33
CA ILE A 72 -0.20 -3.73 8.44
C ILE A 72 0.52 -4.81 9.25
N LEU A 73 -0.05 -6.01 9.28
CA LEU A 73 0.59 -7.20 9.83
C LEU A 73 1.38 -7.88 8.73
N GLU A 74 0.70 -8.19 7.62
CA GLU A 74 1.26 -8.97 6.53
C GLU A 74 0.62 -8.57 5.19
N ALA A 75 1.37 -8.73 4.11
CA ALA A 75 0.92 -8.47 2.75
C ALA A 75 0.72 -9.79 2.01
N ASP A 76 -0.52 -10.08 1.63
CA ASP A 76 -0.89 -11.26 0.86
C ASP A 76 -0.83 -10.94 -0.64
N LEU A 77 0.31 -11.29 -1.24
CA LEU A 77 0.61 -11.00 -2.65
C LEU A 77 -0.23 -11.83 -3.62
N ASP A 78 -0.57 -13.06 -3.23
CA ASP A 78 -1.42 -13.97 -4.00
C ASP A 78 -2.87 -13.45 -4.07
N ALA A 79 -3.42 -13.01 -2.94
CA ALA A 79 -4.78 -12.46 -2.87
C ALA A 79 -4.88 -10.97 -3.25
N GLY A 80 -3.74 -10.27 -3.29
CA GLY A 80 -3.68 -8.83 -3.52
C GLY A 80 -4.29 -8.00 -2.38
N ARG A 81 -4.05 -8.41 -1.13
CA ARG A 81 -4.66 -7.83 0.08
C ARG A 81 -3.64 -7.61 1.19
N TYR A 82 -3.84 -6.60 2.02
CA TYR A 82 -3.14 -6.43 3.30
C TYR A 82 -3.98 -7.02 4.42
N ARG A 83 -3.34 -7.84 5.27
CA ARG A 83 -3.84 -8.12 6.61
C ARG A 83 -3.44 -6.96 7.50
N VAL A 84 -4.43 -6.24 8.01
CA VAL A 84 -4.20 -5.10 8.89
C VAL A 84 -4.95 -5.30 10.21
N GLN A 85 -4.34 -4.87 11.29
CA GLN A 85 -4.92 -4.86 12.63
C GLN A 85 -5.36 -3.44 12.97
N CYS A 86 -6.66 -3.24 13.15
CA CYS A 86 -7.21 -1.98 13.64
C CYS A 86 -6.75 -1.72 15.08
N CYS A 87 -6.77 -0.45 15.49
CA CYS A 87 -6.42 -0.06 16.85
C CYS A 87 -7.32 -0.73 17.92
N ASP A 88 -8.55 -1.12 17.55
CA ASP A 88 -9.48 -1.89 18.39
C ASP A 88 -9.08 -3.38 18.55
N GLY A 89 -7.97 -3.82 17.95
CA GLY A 89 -7.51 -5.22 17.97
C GLY A 89 -8.16 -6.09 16.88
N THR A 90 -9.07 -5.54 16.08
CA THR A 90 -9.72 -6.28 14.99
C THR A 90 -8.79 -6.45 13.80
N GLU A 91 -8.64 -7.68 13.33
CA GLU A 91 -7.86 -7.99 12.12
C GLU A 91 -8.78 -8.09 10.91
N ILE A 92 -8.44 -7.37 9.85
CA ILE A 92 -9.21 -7.33 8.61
C ILE A 92 -8.29 -7.52 7.41
N SER A 93 -8.85 -8.10 6.34
CA SER A 93 -8.17 -8.21 5.06
C SER A 93 -8.73 -7.17 4.10
N VAL A 94 -7.89 -6.21 3.71
CA VAL A 94 -8.27 -5.09 2.85
C VAL A 94 -7.47 -5.10 1.57
N LYS A 95 -8.09 -4.74 0.44
CA LYS A 95 -7.32 -4.60 -0.80
C LYS A 95 -6.37 -3.41 -0.69
N TYR A 96 -5.27 -3.48 -1.41
CA TYR A 96 -4.27 -2.42 -1.46
C TYR A 96 -4.83 -1.05 -1.89
N GLU A 97 -5.91 -1.09 -2.66
CA GLU A 97 -6.66 0.05 -3.21
C GLU A 97 -7.39 0.86 -2.12
N HIS A 98 -7.70 0.23 -0.99
CA HIS A 98 -8.51 0.80 0.11
C HIS A 98 -7.67 1.27 1.31
N VAL A 99 -6.36 1.35 1.11
CA VAL A 99 -5.38 1.66 2.13
C VAL A 99 -4.71 2.97 1.76
N LEU A 100 -4.42 3.82 2.75
CA LEU A 100 -3.63 5.03 2.59
C LEU A 100 -2.57 5.07 3.68
N CYS A 101 -1.31 5.37 3.33
CA CYS A 101 -0.26 5.61 4.30
C CYS A 101 -0.25 7.07 4.75
#